data_AF-A0A1I7XEV6-F1
#
_entry.id   AF-A0A1I7XEV6-F1
#
_cell.length_a   1.000
_cell.length_b   1.000
_cell.length_c   1.000
_cell.angle_alpha   90.00
_cell.angle_beta   90.00
_cell.angle_gamma   90.00
#
_symmetry.space_group_name_H-M   'P 1'
#
loop_
_entity.id
_entity.type
_entity.pdbx_description
1 polymer ?
#
loop_
_entity_poly.entity_id
_entity_poly.type
_entity_poly.pdbx_seq_one_letter_code
_entity_poly.pdbx_strand_id
1 'polypeptide(L)'
;MPTTISGSDVWAEWGSWSQCSRSCGGCGIMSRVRICRTRDCEGRRQEFSTCNMQACPIDKHCAKLLSTNRLCNGKVCTKATAALAGCNEPQCCPPFFNVDGICQSDSPVPNEFICSFEIYIIYIYIYIYIYIYAE
;
A
#
# COMPACT_ATOMS: atom_id res chain seq x y z
N MET A 1 -2.32 30.56 38.64
CA MET A 1 -1.49 31.03 37.51
C MET A 1 -2.11 30.43 36.25
N PRO A 2 -2.61 31.21 35.26
CA PRO A 2 -3.04 30.63 34.00
C PRO A 2 -1.93 30.83 32.97
N THR A 3 -1.29 29.74 32.55
CA THR A 3 -0.35 29.76 31.43
C THR A 3 -1.16 29.75 30.14
N THR A 4 -1.41 30.94 29.56
CA THR A 4 -1.95 31.07 28.21
C THR A 4 -0.89 30.59 27.22
N ILE A 5 -1.09 29.40 26.65
CA ILE A 5 -0.27 28.91 25.53
C ILE A 5 -0.72 29.70 24.30
N SER A 6 0.09 30.69 23.91
CA SER A 6 0.00 31.35 22.61
C SER A 6 0.54 30.36 21.57
N GLY A 7 -0.35 29.74 20.79
CA GLY A 7 0.03 28.87 19.68
C GLY A 7 -1.17 28.59 18.80
N SER A 8 -1.08 28.99 17.52
CA SER A 8 -2.11 28.86 16.50
C SER A 8 -2.29 27.45 15.95
N ASP A 9 -1.54 26.45 16.41
CA ASP A 9 -1.43 25.14 15.73
C ASP A 9 -1.47 23.97 16.72
N VAL A 10 -2.61 23.73 17.38
CA VAL A 10 -2.74 22.66 18.38
C VAL A 10 -3.35 21.42 17.74
N TRP A 11 -2.47 20.50 17.31
CA TRP A 11 -2.88 19.16 16.93
C TRP A 11 -3.16 18.29 18.15
N ALA A 12 -4.25 17.50 18.11
CA ALA A 12 -4.42 16.35 18.98
C ALA A 12 -3.39 15.26 18.62
N GLU A 13 -3.18 14.32 19.53
CA GLU A 13 -2.40 13.12 19.24
C GLU A 13 -2.98 12.37 18.04
N TRP A 14 -2.11 11.68 17.32
CA TRP A 14 -2.54 10.80 16.24
C TRP A 14 -3.44 9.69 16.78
N GLY A 15 -4.54 9.44 16.07
CA GLY A 15 -5.34 8.25 16.28
C GLY A 15 -4.54 6.97 15.98
N SER A 16 -5.13 5.84 16.35
CA SER A 16 -4.59 4.53 15.99
C SER A 16 -4.58 4.33 14.47
N TRP A 17 -3.62 3.56 13.98
CA TRP A 17 -3.60 3.11 12.59
C TRP A 17 -4.83 2.25 12.30
N SER A 18 -5.41 2.42 11.12
CA SER A 18 -6.45 1.55 10.59
C SER A 18 -5.92 0.14 10.37
N GLN A 19 -6.83 -0.81 10.19
CA GLN A 19 -6.46 -2.11 9.66
C GLN A 19 -5.79 -1.95 8.29
N CYS A 20 -4.82 -2.82 8.03
CA CYS A 20 -4.09 -2.83 6.78
C CYS A 20 -4.97 -3.37 5.65
N SER A 21 -4.96 -2.73 4.48
CA SER A 21 -5.79 -3.15 3.33
C SER A 21 -5.42 -4.53 2.77
N ARG A 22 -4.19 -5.01 3.01
CA ARG A 22 -3.69 -6.32 2.58
C ARG A 22 -2.97 -7.00 3.72
N SER A 23 -3.04 -8.32 3.81
CA SER A 23 -2.36 -9.11 4.84
C SER A 23 -0.89 -9.44 4.53
N CYS A 24 -0.44 -9.26 3.29
CA CYS A 24 0.93 -9.54 2.83
C CYS A 24 1.27 -8.74 1.55
N GLY A 25 2.54 -8.77 1.17
CA GLY A 25 3.07 -8.25 -0.10
C GLY A 25 3.63 -6.83 -0.04
N GLY A 26 3.66 -6.20 1.13
CA GLY A 26 4.22 -4.85 1.35
C GLY A 26 3.44 -3.67 0.76
N CYS A 27 2.41 -3.95 -0.04
CA CYS A 27 1.46 -2.98 -0.61
C CYS A 27 0.19 -2.80 0.21
N GLY A 28 0.13 -3.37 1.40
CA GLY A 28 -0.95 -3.03 2.32
C GLY A 28 -0.84 -1.55 2.69
N ILE A 29 -1.97 -0.87 2.80
CA ILE A 29 -2.04 0.54 3.19
C ILE A 29 -2.82 0.63 4.50
N MET A 30 -2.29 1.38 5.45
CA MET A 30 -2.97 1.79 6.67
C MET A 30 -2.98 3.31 6.76
N SER A 31 -3.99 3.85 7.44
CA SER A 31 -4.14 5.29 7.63
C SER A 31 -4.42 5.63 9.08
N ARG A 32 -4.02 6.81 9.51
CA ARG A 32 -4.39 7.37 10.81
C ARG A 32 -4.76 8.84 10.66
N VAL A 33 -5.59 9.32 11.57
CA VAL A 33 -6.13 10.69 11.55
C VAL A 33 -5.85 11.34 12.89
N ARG A 34 -5.53 12.63 12.88
CA ARG A 34 -5.47 13.49 14.06
C ARG A 34 -6.47 14.62 13.94
N ILE A 35 -6.91 15.17 15.07
CA ILE A 35 -7.89 16.25 15.12
C ILE A 35 -7.18 17.57 15.37
N CYS A 36 -7.55 18.63 14.64
CA CYS A 36 -7.11 19.99 14.95
C CYS A 36 -7.97 20.54 16.09
N ARG A 37 -7.35 20.97 17.20
CA ARG A 37 -8.06 21.54 18.36
C ARG A 37 -8.24 23.05 18.24
N THR A 38 -7.57 23.69 17.28
CA THR A 38 -7.68 25.12 16.94
C THR A 38 -8.51 25.33 15.66
N ARG A 39 -8.76 26.59 15.27
CA ARG A 39 -9.48 26.90 14.02
C ARG A 39 -8.66 26.52 12.79
N ASP A 40 -7.37 26.80 12.84
CA ASP A 40 -6.41 26.48 11.80
C ASP A 40 -5.31 25.60 12.42
N CYS A 41 -4.82 24.62 11.66
CA CYS A 41 -3.63 23.86 12.02
C CYS A 41 -2.82 23.60 10.76
N GLU A 42 -1.54 23.96 10.78
CA GLU A 42 -0.62 23.71 9.68
C GLU A 42 -0.24 22.22 9.61
N GLY A 43 -0.26 21.66 8.40
CA GLY A 43 0.13 20.28 8.11
C GLY A 43 -1.03 19.31 7.90
N ARG A 44 -0.70 18.02 7.76
CA ARG A 44 -1.66 16.98 7.33
C ARG A 44 -2.55 16.52 8.50
N ARG A 45 -3.86 16.41 8.26
CA ARG A 45 -4.84 15.83 9.20
C ARG A 45 -4.81 14.29 9.18
N GLN A 46 -4.43 13.71 8.04
CA GLN A 46 -4.39 12.28 7.80
C GLN A 46 -3.01 11.87 7.31
N GLU A 47 -2.56 10.70 7.75
CA GLU A 47 -1.32 10.08 7.34
C GLU A 47 -1.59 8.67 6.83
N PHE A 48 -0.83 8.26 5.82
CA PHE A 48 -0.86 6.92 5.24
C PHE A 48 0.52 6.29 5.35
N SER A 49 0.55 4.99 5.52
CA SER A 49 1.79 4.22 5.55
C SER A 49 1.57 2.83 4.96
N THR A 50 2.64 2.23 4.43
CA THR A 50 2.61 0.84 4.00
C THR A 50 2.64 -0.09 5.20
N CYS A 51 2.01 -1.25 5.06
CA CYS A 51 1.91 -2.25 6.10
C CYS A 51 1.99 -3.65 5.51
N ASN A 52 2.25 -4.62 6.39
CA ASN A 52 2.38 -6.04 6.05
C ASN A 52 3.44 -6.31 4.97
N MET A 53 4.68 -5.91 5.29
CA MET A 53 5.89 -6.12 4.47
C MET A 53 6.33 -7.59 4.37
N GLN A 54 5.52 -8.54 4.82
CA GLN A 54 5.81 -9.97 4.68
C GLN A 54 5.45 -10.41 3.26
N ALA A 55 6.35 -11.15 2.60
CA ALA A 55 6.09 -11.70 1.29
C ALA A 55 4.87 -12.63 1.33
N CYS A 56 3.98 -12.53 0.34
CA CYS A 56 2.83 -13.40 0.25
C CYS A 56 3.25 -14.86 0.02
N PRO A 57 2.56 -15.83 0.61
CA PRO A 57 2.82 -17.24 0.35
C PRO A 57 2.52 -17.54 -1.12
N ILE A 58 3.41 -18.29 -1.77
CA ILE A 58 3.14 -18.82 -3.11
C ILE A 58 2.03 -19.86 -2.96
N ASP A 59 1.00 -19.77 -3.81
CA ASP A 59 -0.04 -20.79 -3.86
C ASP A 59 0.61 -22.17 -4.05
N LYS A 60 0.27 -23.15 -3.20
CA LYS A 60 0.81 -24.51 -3.27
C LYS A 60 0.58 -25.16 -4.63
N HIS A 61 -0.52 -24.81 -5.30
CA HIS A 61 -0.83 -25.22 -6.66
C HIS A 61 0.20 -24.63 -7.65
N CYS A 62 0.51 -23.34 -7.52
CA CYS A 62 1.53 -22.66 -8.31
C CYS A 62 2.96 -23.16 -8.02
N ALA A 63 3.30 -23.42 -6.76
CA ALA A 63 4.58 -23.99 -6.38
C ALA A 63 4.82 -25.36 -7.04
N LYS A 64 3.78 -26.23 -7.07
CA LYS A 64 3.83 -27.54 -7.73
C LYS A 64 3.95 -27.44 -9.25
N LEU A 65 3.28 -26.46 -9.87
CA LEU A 65 3.37 -26.23 -11.31
C LEU A 65 4.76 -25.68 -11.71
N LEU A 66 5.32 -24.74 -10.93
CA LEU A 66 6.67 -24.20 -11.14
C LEU A 66 7.75 -25.27 -10.95
N SER A 67 7.62 -26.15 -9.95
CA SER A 67 8.55 -27.26 -9.75
C SER A 67 8.49 -28.29 -10.89
N THR A 68 7.31 -28.48 -11.49
CA THR A 68 7.12 -29.38 -12.65
C THR A 68 7.64 -28.74 -13.94
N ASN A 69 7.60 -27.41 -14.08
CA ASN A 69 8.15 -26.70 -15.25
C ASN A 69 9.69 -26.78 -15.32
N ARG A 70 10.38 -26.94 -14.18
CA ARG A 70 11.81 -27.27 -14.14
C ARG A 70 12.15 -28.65 -14.74
N LEU A 71 11.15 -29.51 -14.98
CA LEU A 71 11.31 -30.76 -15.74
C LEU A 71 11.19 -30.54 -17.26
N CYS A 72 10.65 -29.40 -17.72
CA CYS A 72 10.66 -28.99 -19.12
C CYS A 72 11.98 -28.26 -19.42
N ASN A 73 13.08 -29.02 -19.51
CA ASN A 73 14.43 -28.57 -19.91
C ASN A 73 14.45 -28.03 -21.36
N GLY A 74 13.84 -26.87 -21.61
CA GLY A 74 13.94 -26.16 -22.89
C GLY A 74 13.10 -26.71 -24.05
N LYS A 75 12.03 -27.48 -23.80
CA LYS A 75 11.04 -27.88 -24.83
C LYS A 75 9.61 -27.52 -24.45
N VAL A 76 8.77 -27.34 -25.48
CA VAL A 76 7.39 -26.86 -25.36
C VAL A 76 6.49 -27.90 -24.67
N CYS A 77 6.15 -27.63 -23.42
CA CYS A 77 5.15 -28.38 -22.67
C CYS A 77 3.76 -27.77 -22.95
N THR A 78 2.98 -28.41 -23.83
CA THR A 78 1.70 -27.90 -24.37
C THR A 78 0.54 -27.83 -23.37
N LYS A 79 0.73 -28.21 -22.10
CA LYS A 79 -0.34 -28.29 -21.07
C LYS A 79 -0.15 -27.43 -19.83
N ALA A 80 1.02 -26.82 -19.60
CA ALA A 80 1.28 -26.05 -18.36
C ALA A 80 1.14 -24.53 -18.53
N THR A 81 1.26 -24.01 -19.76
CA THR A 81 1.27 -22.57 -20.05
C THR A 81 -0.05 -21.87 -19.71
N ALA A 82 -1.20 -22.54 -19.88
CA ALA A 82 -2.51 -22.00 -19.52
C ALA A 82 -2.72 -21.91 -18.00
N ALA A 83 -2.15 -22.84 -17.22
CA ALA A 83 -2.25 -22.85 -15.75
C ALA A 83 -1.25 -21.87 -15.09
N LEU A 84 -0.11 -21.60 -15.73
CA LEU A 84 0.89 -20.64 -15.26
C LEU A 84 0.46 -19.18 -15.40
N ALA A 85 -0.47 -18.86 -16.31
CA ALA A 85 -0.98 -17.50 -16.46
C ALA A 85 -1.61 -16.94 -15.17
N GLY A 86 -2.16 -17.81 -14.31
CA GLY A 86 -2.68 -17.46 -12.99
C GLY A 86 -1.66 -17.49 -11.85
N CYS A 87 -0.42 -17.93 -12.11
CA CYS A 87 0.65 -18.10 -11.12
C CYS A 87 1.75 -17.03 -11.22
N ASN A 88 1.55 -16.01 -12.05
CA ASN A 88 2.50 -14.91 -12.24
C ASN A 88 2.34 -13.77 -11.22
N GLU A 89 1.51 -13.94 -10.19
CA GLU A 89 1.38 -12.94 -9.13
C GLU A 89 2.67 -12.92 -8.28
N PRO A 90 3.37 -11.78 -8.18
CA PRO A 90 4.58 -11.68 -7.39
C PRO A 90 4.27 -11.73 -5.89
N GLN A 91 5.18 -12.29 -5.09
CA GLN A 91 5.00 -12.35 -3.63
C GLN A 91 5.00 -10.97 -2.96
N CYS A 92 5.61 -9.98 -3.61
CA CYS A 92 5.64 -8.58 -3.20
C CYS A 92 5.08 -7.74 -4.32
N CYS A 93 4.30 -6.72 -3.96
CA CYS A 93 3.82 -5.75 -4.93
C CYS A 93 4.95 -4.82 -5.37
N PRO A 94 5.04 -4.46 -6.67
CA PRO A 94 5.93 -3.40 -7.12
C PRO A 94 5.68 -2.09 -6.33
N PRO A 95 6.71 -1.35 -5.90
CA PRO A 95 8.14 -1.49 -6.23
C PRO A 95 8.92 -2.45 -5.30
N PHE A 96 8.25 -3.12 -4.36
CA PHE A 96 8.93 -4.01 -3.43
C PHE A 96 9.30 -5.34 -4.07
N PHE A 97 10.47 -5.86 -3.72
CA PHE A 97 10.94 -7.18 -4.11
C PHE A 97 11.14 -8.04 -2.87
N ASN A 98 11.01 -9.36 -3.05
CA ASN A 98 11.15 -10.32 -1.96
C ASN A 98 12.64 -10.54 -1.65
N VAL A 99 13.07 -10.15 -0.45
CA VAL A 99 14.36 -10.44 0.16
C VAL A 99 14.11 -11.31 1.38
N ASP A 100 14.48 -12.60 1.29
CA ASP A 100 14.37 -13.55 2.40
C ASP A 100 12.98 -13.65 3.06
N GLY A 101 11.90 -13.51 2.27
CA GLY A 101 10.52 -13.55 2.75
C GLY A 101 9.97 -12.20 3.21
N ILE A 102 10.73 -11.12 3.03
CA ILE A 102 10.36 -9.75 3.39
C ILE A 102 10.38 -8.89 2.14
N CYS A 103 9.34 -8.11 1.93
CA CYS A 103 9.25 -7.14 0.87
C CYS A 103 10.08 -5.91 1.22
N GLN A 104 11.14 -5.66 0.45
CA GLN A 104 12.04 -4.52 0.62
C GLN A 104 12.08 -3.68 -0.66
N SER A 105 12.50 -2.41 -0.52
CA SER A 105 12.74 -1.51 -1.63
C SER A 105 14.11 -0.86 -1.46
N ASP A 106 14.85 -0.71 -2.56
CA ASP A 106 16.19 -0.10 -2.57
C ASP A 106 16.17 1.40 -2.26
N SER A 107 15.00 2.02 -2.41
CA SER A 107 14.75 3.43 -2.10
C SER A 107 13.86 3.53 -0.87
N PRO A 108 14.15 4.48 0.06
CA PRO A 108 13.21 4.83 1.11
C PRO A 108 11.97 5.40 0.44
N VAL A 109 10.88 4.64 0.39
CA VAL A 109 9.59 5.13 -0.12
C VAL A 109 9.15 6.24 0.85
N PRO A 110 9.13 7.51 0.43
CA PRO A 110 8.59 8.55 1.30
C PRO A 110 7.11 8.25 1.51
N ASN A 111 6.57 8.56 2.69
CA ASN A 111 5.13 8.46 2.99
C ASN A 111 4.24 9.22 1.96
N GLU A 112 4.83 10.02 1.07
CA GLU A 112 4.18 10.73 -0.03
C GLU A 112 4.10 9.94 -1.36
N PHE A 113 4.97 8.95 -1.61
CA PHE A 113 5.00 8.20 -2.88
C PHE A 113 4.09 6.96 -2.90
N ILE A 114 3.52 6.58 -1.75
CA ILE A 114 2.57 5.45 -1.61
C ILE A 114 1.31 5.66 -2.48
N CYS A 115 1.18 6.84 -3.06
CA CYS A 115 -0.07 7.38 -3.51
C CYS A 115 0.07 8.15 -4.83
N SER A 116 1.16 8.02 -5.61
CA SER A 116 1.24 8.77 -6.90
C SER A 116 0.21 8.32 -7.95
N PHE A 117 -0.25 7.06 -7.90
CA PHE A 117 -1.32 6.57 -8.78
C PHE A 117 -2.71 6.66 -8.13
N GLU A 118 -2.82 6.41 -6.82
CA GLU A 118 -4.09 6.49 -6.09
C GLU A 118 -4.47 7.94 -5.68
N ILE A 119 -3.53 8.85 -5.35
CA ILE A 119 -3.85 10.30 -5.17
C ILE A 119 -4.36 10.88 -6.46
N TYR A 120 -3.82 10.50 -7.61
CA TYR A 120 -4.33 10.99 -8.88
C TYR A 120 -5.79 10.56 -9.09
N ILE A 121 -6.13 9.31 -8.77
CA ILE A 121 -7.50 8.81 -8.82
C ILE A 121 -8.39 9.46 -7.75
N ILE A 122 -7.93 9.60 -6.51
CA ILE A 122 -8.67 10.24 -5.41
C ILE A 122 -8.89 11.74 -5.68
N TYR A 123 -7.88 12.44 -6.23
CA TYR A 123 -7.96 13.83 -6.64
C TYR A 123 -8.95 14.01 -7.79
N ILE A 124 -8.91 13.14 -8.82
CA ILE A 124 -9.90 13.12 -9.89
C ILE A 124 -11.29 12.84 -9.33
N TYR A 125 -11.44 11.87 -8.43
CA TYR A 125 -12.73 11.53 -7.83
C TYR A 125 -13.32 12.69 -7.01
N ILE A 126 -12.51 13.34 -6.17
CA ILE A 126 -12.93 14.52 -5.39
C ILE A 126 -13.27 15.70 -6.32
N TYR A 127 -12.45 15.95 -7.35
CA TYR A 127 -12.70 17.02 -8.32
C TYR A 127 -14.02 16.79 -9.08
N ILE A 128 -14.26 15.57 -9.55
CA ILE A 128 -15.51 15.17 -10.21
C ILE A 128 -16.70 15.28 -9.25
N TYR A 129 -16.56 14.82 -8.00
CA TYR A 129 -17.63 14.90 -7.01
C TYR A 129 -18.01 16.37 -6.71
N ILE A 130 -17.02 17.26 -6.53
CA ILE A 130 -17.29 18.68 -6.35
C ILE A 130 -18.01 19.27 -7.57
N TYR A 131 -17.57 18.93 -8.79
CA TYR A 131 -18.17 19.48 -10.01
C TYR A 131 -19.60 18.97 -10.28
N ILE A 132 -19.94 17.76 -9.82
CA ILE A 132 -21.27 17.15 -10.02
C ILE A 132 -22.25 17.50 -8.90
N TYR A 133 -21.78 17.68 -7.66
CA TYR A 133 -22.64 17.87 -6.48
C TYR A 133 -22.64 19.31 -5.94
N ALA A 134 -21.97 20.26 -6.60
CA ALA A 134 -21.98 21.69 -6.26
C ALA A 134 -22.89 22.54 -7.19
N GLU A 135 -23.92 21.94 -7.78
CA GLU A 135 -25.12 22.65 -8.25
C GLU A 135 -26.28 22.50 -7.26
#